data_AF-A0A4R5VCZ8-F1
#
_entry.id   AF-A0A4R5VCZ8-F1
#
_cell.length_a   1.000
_cell.length_b   1.000
_cell.length_c   1.000
_cell.angle_alpha   90.00
_cell.angle_beta   90.00
_cell.angle_gamma   90.00
#
_symmetry.space_group_name_H-M   'P 1'
#
loop_
_entity.id
_entity.type
_entity.pdbx_description
1 polymer ?
#
loop_
_entity_poly.entity_id
_entity_poly.type
_entity_poly.pdbx_seq_one_letter_code
_entity_poly.pdbx_strand_id
1 'polypeptide(L)'
;MKRFIKLILPLFLLTLFAVPQLVHAQQSEMTKEEKVAAKEEQKAMKAKANYEKAKESLAKNEEKLAKMKEKLEKSRAKFDKDNTAGKLSPNDVAKLTKKIQKEEKSIEKLEKDIEKLKEEIAEYEEEGGS
;
A
#
# COMPACT_ATOMS: atom_id res chain seq x y z
N MET A 1 -41.64 -58.95 32.08
CA MET A 1 -40.30 -58.71 31.49
C MET A 1 -39.77 -57.33 31.89
N LYS A 2 -39.35 -57.15 33.15
CA LYS A 2 -38.92 -55.85 33.74
C LYS A 2 -37.41 -55.83 34.05
N ARG A 3 -36.59 -56.50 33.25
CA ARG A 3 -35.13 -56.62 33.48
C ARG A 3 -34.24 -56.28 32.29
N PHE A 4 -34.79 -55.89 31.13
CA PHE A 4 -33.99 -55.58 29.94
C PHE A 4 -33.68 -54.09 29.73
N ILE A 5 -34.32 -53.18 30.46
CA ILE A 5 -34.11 -51.71 30.30
C ILE A 5 -32.88 -51.20 31.08
N LYS A 6 -32.34 -51.96 32.03
CA LYS A 6 -31.20 -51.52 32.86
C LYS A 6 -29.81 -51.70 32.22
N LEU A 7 -29.72 -52.29 31.03
CA LEU A 7 -28.44 -52.55 30.34
C LEU A 7 -28.19 -51.69 29.09
N ILE A 8 -29.19 -50.92 28.63
CA ILE A 8 -29.07 -50.08 27.42
C ILE A 8 -28.63 -48.65 27.78
N LEU A 9 -28.90 -48.20 29.01
CA LEU A 9 -28.56 -46.85 29.48
C LEU A 9 -27.04 -46.57 29.64
N PRO A 10 -26.17 -47.52 30.05
CA PRO A 10 -24.73 -47.24 30.14
C PRO A 10 -24.02 -47.29 28.78
N LEU A 11 -24.61 -47.93 27.77
CA LEU A 11 -24.00 -48.03 26.43
C LEU A 11 -24.21 -46.74 25.60
N PHE A 12 -25.35 -46.07 25.80
CA PHE A 12 -25.67 -44.81 25.12
C PHE A 12 -24.94 -43.60 25.72
N LEU A 13 -24.60 -43.63 27.02
CA LEU A 13 -23.80 -42.58 27.66
C LEU A 13 -22.32 -42.63 27.25
N LEU A 14 -21.78 -43.81 26.89
CA LEU A 14 -20.40 -43.96 26.43
C LEU A 14 -20.22 -43.43 24.99
N THR A 15 -21.26 -43.48 24.16
CA THR A 15 -21.22 -42.98 22.78
C THR A 15 -21.35 -41.46 22.69
N LEU A 16 -21.94 -40.79 23.68
CA LEU A 16 -22.08 -39.33 23.70
C LEU A 16 -20.80 -38.60 24.19
N PHE A 17 -19.91 -39.29 24.90
CA PHE A 17 -18.67 -38.70 25.41
C PHE A 17 -17.44 -38.94 24.51
N ALA A 18 -17.52 -39.91 23.59
CA ALA A 18 -16.40 -40.25 22.69
C ALA A 18 -16.37 -39.45 21.37
N VAL A 19 -17.48 -38.83 20.96
CA VAL A 19 -17.56 -38.08 19.69
C VAL A 19 -16.90 -36.68 19.74
N PRO A 20 -16.95 -35.91 20.85
CA PRO A 20 -16.35 -34.56 20.86
C PRO A 20 -14.82 -34.54 20.73
N GLN A 21 -14.14 -35.65 21.03
CA GLN A 21 -12.66 -35.72 21.00
C GLN A 21 -12.10 -35.98 19.61
N LEU A 22 -12.89 -36.53 18.67
CA LEU A 22 -12.42 -36.71 17.30
C LEU A 22 -12.43 -35.41 16.50
N VAL A 23 -13.29 -34.46 16.87
CA VAL A 23 -13.43 -33.16 16.18
C VAL A 23 -12.30 -32.19 16.55
N HIS A 24 -11.69 -32.34 17.73
CA HIS A 24 -10.51 -31.56 18.14
C HIS A 24 -9.19 -32.06 17.53
N ALA A 25 -9.16 -33.28 16.98
CA ALA A 25 -7.96 -33.85 16.33
C ALA A 25 -7.83 -33.46 14.85
N GLN A 26 -8.82 -32.79 14.27
CA GLN A 26 -8.70 -32.11 12.97
C GLN A 26 -8.14 -30.69 13.14
N GLN A 27 -7.18 -30.51 14.06
CA GLN A 27 -6.34 -29.33 14.06
C GLN A 27 -5.40 -29.50 12.87
N SER A 28 -5.64 -28.72 11.82
CA SER A 28 -4.95 -28.75 10.54
C SER A 28 -3.43 -28.80 10.69
N GLU A 29 -2.87 -30.01 10.65
CA GLU A 29 -1.49 -30.21 10.28
C GLU A 29 -1.37 -29.92 8.78
N MET A 30 -1.42 -28.63 8.40
CA MET A 30 -0.93 -28.22 7.09
C MET A 30 0.48 -28.76 6.98
N THR A 31 0.71 -29.58 5.96
CA THR A 31 2.05 -30.07 5.63
C THR A 31 3.00 -28.88 5.47
N LYS A 32 4.31 -29.10 5.69
CA LYS A 32 5.30 -28.01 5.53
C LYS A 32 5.19 -27.35 4.15
N GLU A 33 4.81 -28.13 3.14
CA GLU A 33 4.59 -27.72 1.76
C GLU A 33 3.37 -26.79 1.62
N GLU A 34 2.21 -27.14 2.19
CA GLU A 34 1.03 -26.26 2.21
C GLU A 34 1.29 -24.94 2.96
N LYS A 35 2.07 -24.97 4.05
CA LYS A 35 2.44 -23.74 4.78
C LYS A 35 3.38 -22.83 3.97
N VAL A 36 4.21 -23.41 3.10
CA VAL A 36 5.09 -22.64 2.21
C VAL A 36 4.26 -22.05 1.07
N ALA A 37 3.41 -22.86 0.42
CA ALA A 37 2.51 -22.40 -0.64
C ALA A 37 1.58 -21.26 -0.17
N ALA A 38 0.96 -21.39 1.01
CA ALA A 38 0.10 -20.34 1.56
C ALA A 38 0.88 -19.04 1.88
N LYS A 39 2.15 -19.14 2.26
CA LYS A 39 3.02 -17.96 2.47
C LYS A 39 3.42 -17.31 1.15
N GLU A 40 3.67 -18.09 0.11
CA GLU A 40 3.97 -17.58 -1.23
C GLU A 40 2.76 -16.89 -1.85
N GLU A 41 1.58 -17.49 -1.75
CA GLU A 41 0.33 -16.87 -2.20
C GLU A 41 0.05 -15.56 -1.45
N GLN A 42 0.26 -15.53 -0.14
CA GLN A 42 0.11 -14.30 0.64
C GLN A 42 1.13 -13.22 0.25
N LYS A 43 2.36 -13.61 -0.11
CA LYS A 43 3.38 -12.67 -0.62
C LYS A 43 2.97 -12.11 -1.98
N ALA A 44 2.50 -12.96 -2.90
CA ALA A 44 2.02 -12.54 -4.22
C ALA A 44 0.84 -11.57 -4.10
N MET A 45 -0.15 -11.87 -3.24
CA MET A 45 -1.27 -10.95 -2.97
C MET A 45 -0.80 -9.58 -2.43
N LYS A 46 0.18 -9.58 -1.51
CA LYS A 46 0.74 -8.33 -0.97
C LYS A 46 1.52 -7.56 -2.03
N ALA A 47 2.29 -8.25 -2.87
CA ALA A 47 3.06 -7.63 -3.95
C ALA A 47 2.13 -6.96 -4.97
N LYS A 48 1.07 -7.67 -5.41
CA LYS A 48 0.02 -7.11 -6.26
C LYS A 48 -0.68 -5.91 -5.63
N ALA A 49 -1.03 -5.99 -4.35
CA ALA A 49 -1.65 -4.87 -3.65
C ALA A 49 -0.72 -3.65 -3.53
N ASN A 50 0.59 -3.86 -3.38
CA ASN A 50 1.57 -2.78 -3.36
C ASN A 50 1.75 -2.16 -4.75
N TYR A 51 1.77 -2.98 -5.81
CA TYR A 51 1.81 -2.52 -7.19
C TYR A 51 0.63 -1.62 -7.55
N GLU A 52 -0.59 -2.03 -7.22
CA GLU A 52 -1.79 -1.21 -7.46
C GLU A 52 -1.73 0.12 -6.69
N LYS A 53 -1.25 0.10 -5.43
CA LYS A 53 -1.04 1.32 -4.65
C LYS A 53 0.06 2.21 -5.25
N ALA A 54 1.13 1.64 -5.77
CA ALA A 54 2.21 2.37 -6.40
C ALA A 54 1.70 3.09 -7.67
N LYS A 55 0.90 2.41 -8.50
CA LYS A 55 0.22 3.02 -9.66
C LYS A 55 -0.70 4.16 -9.29
N GLU A 56 -1.56 3.96 -8.28
CA GLU A 56 -2.46 5.01 -7.80
C GLU A 56 -1.67 6.22 -7.26
N SER A 57 -0.57 5.96 -6.54
CA SER A 57 0.31 6.99 -5.98
C SER A 57 1.06 7.74 -7.08
N LEU A 58 1.50 7.04 -8.13
CA LEU A 58 2.15 7.62 -9.29
C LEU A 58 1.20 8.60 -9.99
N ALA A 59 -0.03 8.19 -10.30
CA ALA A 59 -1.02 9.06 -10.94
C ALA A 59 -1.30 10.33 -10.11
N LYS A 60 -1.48 10.17 -8.78
CA LYS A 60 -1.68 11.29 -7.86
C LYS A 60 -0.47 12.22 -7.80
N ASN A 61 0.74 11.67 -7.77
CA ASN A 61 1.96 12.46 -7.72
C ASN A 61 2.21 13.20 -9.04
N GLU A 62 1.93 12.60 -10.19
CA GLU A 62 2.02 13.25 -11.50
C GLU A 62 1.02 14.41 -11.63
N GLU A 63 -0.23 14.22 -11.17
CA GLU A 63 -1.21 15.31 -11.12
C GLU A 63 -0.75 16.46 -10.21
N LYS A 64 -0.22 16.11 -9.02
CA LYS A 64 0.33 17.09 -8.08
C LYS A 64 1.54 17.82 -8.68
N LEU A 65 2.41 17.11 -9.40
CA LEU A 65 3.57 17.68 -10.08
C LEU A 65 3.13 18.71 -11.12
N ALA A 66 2.14 18.38 -11.95
CA ALA A 66 1.59 19.29 -12.94
C ALA A 66 1.06 20.59 -12.28
N LYS A 67 0.26 20.46 -11.21
CA LYS A 67 -0.26 21.62 -10.45
C LYS A 67 0.86 22.46 -9.83
N MET A 68 1.91 21.84 -9.31
CA MET A 68 3.04 22.55 -8.72
C MET A 68 3.86 23.29 -9.79
N LYS A 69 4.08 22.68 -10.96
CA LYS A 69 4.74 23.33 -12.11
C LYS A 69 3.95 24.52 -12.62
N GLU A 70 2.64 24.38 -12.79
CA GLU A 70 1.75 25.48 -13.19
C GLU A 70 1.81 26.64 -12.17
N LYS A 71 1.78 26.32 -10.87
CA LYS A 71 1.90 27.33 -9.82
C LYS A 71 3.26 28.04 -9.84
N LEU A 72 4.35 27.29 -10.01
CA LEU A 72 5.71 27.85 -10.11
C LEU A 72 5.81 28.80 -11.31
N GLU A 73 5.26 28.41 -12.45
CA GLU A 73 5.24 29.24 -13.65
C GLU A 73 4.48 30.55 -13.41
N LYS A 74 3.30 30.49 -12.79
CA LYS A 74 2.55 31.70 -12.40
C LYS A 74 3.32 32.57 -11.40
N SER A 75 4.00 31.97 -10.42
CA SER A 75 4.85 32.68 -9.46
C SER A 75 5.99 33.41 -10.16
N ARG A 76 6.68 32.74 -11.10
CA ARG A 76 7.77 33.32 -11.90
C ARG A 76 7.28 34.45 -12.80
N ALA A 77 6.20 34.21 -13.56
CA ALA A 77 5.63 35.22 -14.44
C ALA A 77 5.20 36.49 -13.67
N LYS A 78 4.59 36.32 -12.49
CA LYS A 78 4.24 37.47 -11.63
C LYS A 78 5.48 38.17 -11.11
N PHE A 79 6.47 37.42 -10.62
CA PHE A 79 7.72 37.98 -10.14
C PHE A 79 8.43 38.79 -11.23
N ASP A 80 8.58 38.25 -12.43
CA ASP A 80 9.23 38.93 -13.55
C ASP A 80 8.47 40.19 -13.95
N LYS A 81 7.15 40.13 -14.00
CA LYS A 81 6.29 41.29 -14.29
C LYS A 81 6.45 42.40 -13.25
N ASP A 82 6.43 42.06 -11.97
CA ASP A 82 6.52 43.06 -10.90
C ASP A 82 7.95 43.61 -10.78
N ASN A 83 8.97 42.78 -11.05
CA ASN A 83 10.38 43.17 -11.05
C ASN A 83 10.70 44.12 -12.22
N THR A 84 10.27 43.77 -13.43
CA THR A 84 10.46 44.61 -14.63
C THR A 84 9.70 45.92 -14.55
N ALA A 85 8.54 45.94 -13.90
CA ALA A 85 7.78 47.15 -13.62
C ALA A 85 8.36 48.02 -12.49
N GLY A 86 9.48 47.62 -11.85
CA GLY A 86 10.10 48.34 -10.75
C GLY A 86 9.27 48.38 -9.46
N LYS A 87 8.29 47.48 -9.32
CA LYS A 87 7.36 47.43 -8.17
C LYS A 87 7.93 46.69 -6.96
N LEU A 88 9.04 45.97 -7.14
CA LEU A 88 9.66 45.19 -6.08
C LEU A 88 10.86 45.93 -5.49
N SER A 89 10.90 46.00 -4.15
CA SER A 89 12.11 46.41 -3.45
C SER A 89 13.17 45.30 -3.51
N PRO A 90 14.47 45.61 -3.31
CA PRO A 90 15.52 44.58 -3.24
C PRO A 90 15.23 43.48 -2.21
N ASN A 91 14.60 43.84 -1.09
CA ASN A 91 14.20 42.88 -0.06
C ASN A 91 13.06 41.97 -0.51
N ASP A 92 12.10 42.49 -1.27
CA ASP A 92 11.00 41.69 -1.82
C ASP A 92 11.48 40.76 -2.92
N VAL A 93 12.41 41.23 -3.76
CA VAL A 93 13.10 40.39 -4.75
C VAL A 93 13.74 39.20 -4.05
N ALA A 94 14.58 39.43 -3.04
CA ALA A 94 15.24 38.36 -2.29
C ALA A 94 14.26 37.37 -1.63
N LYS A 95 13.13 37.87 -1.08
CA LYS A 95 12.10 37.01 -0.48
C LYS A 95 11.38 36.16 -1.51
N LEU A 96 11.00 36.74 -2.65
CA LEU A 96 10.28 36.04 -3.71
C LEU A 96 11.18 35.02 -4.42
N THR A 97 12.44 35.36 -4.69
CA THR A 97 13.43 34.41 -5.22
C THR A 97 13.60 33.21 -4.28
N LYS A 98 13.70 33.44 -2.95
CA LYS A 98 13.75 32.34 -1.97
C LYS A 98 12.49 31.48 -1.97
N LYS A 99 11.30 32.05 -2.21
CA LYS A 99 10.05 31.27 -2.32
C LYS A 99 10.05 30.41 -3.58
N ILE A 100 10.42 30.98 -4.72
CA ILE A 100 10.54 30.27 -6.01
C ILE A 100 11.52 29.09 -5.87
N GLN A 101 12.70 29.32 -5.28
CA GLN A 101 13.67 28.25 -5.02
C GLN A 101 13.13 27.13 -4.11
N LYS A 102 12.26 27.45 -3.14
CA LYS A 102 11.61 26.43 -2.31
C LYS A 102 10.59 25.62 -3.10
N GLU A 103 9.81 26.27 -3.95
CA GLU A 103 8.85 25.61 -4.84
C GLU A 103 9.56 24.66 -5.82
N GLU A 104 10.67 25.10 -6.41
CA GLU A 104 11.55 24.27 -7.27
C GLU A 104 12.08 23.04 -6.53
N LYS A 105 12.62 23.20 -5.32
CA LYS A 105 13.10 22.06 -4.52
C LYS A 105 11.99 21.08 -4.15
N SER A 106 10.77 21.57 -3.92
CA SER A 106 9.62 20.71 -3.65
C SER A 106 9.20 19.93 -4.89
N ILE A 107 9.28 20.54 -6.07
CA ILE A 107 9.05 19.87 -7.36
C ILE A 107 10.11 18.79 -7.59
N GLU A 108 11.40 19.10 -7.42
CA GLU A 108 12.50 18.14 -7.61
C GLU A 108 12.35 16.90 -6.71
N LYS A 109 11.93 17.10 -5.44
CA LYS A 109 11.65 15.98 -4.53
C LYS A 109 10.50 15.10 -5.04
N LEU A 110 9.42 15.72 -5.50
CA LEU A 110 8.27 14.99 -6.03
C LEU A 110 8.61 14.25 -7.32
N GLU A 111 9.47 14.81 -8.18
CA GLU A 111 9.99 14.14 -9.38
C GLU A 111 10.78 12.88 -9.02
N LYS A 112 11.65 12.95 -8.00
CA LYS A 112 12.38 11.78 -7.49
C LYS A 112 11.45 10.73 -6.88
N ASP A 113 10.40 11.14 -6.18
CA ASP A 113 9.41 10.21 -5.64
C ASP A 113 8.62 9.51 -6.76
N ILE A 114 8.31 10.21 -7.85
CA ILE A 114 7.70 9.62 -9.05
C ILE A 114 8.65 8.65 -9.75
N GLU A 115 9.93 9.00 -9.87
CA GLU A 115 10.95 8.14 -10.48
C GLU A 115 11.07 6.81 -9.72
N LYS A 116 11.16 6.87 -8.39
CA LYS A 116 11.16 5.65 -7.54
C LYS A 116 9.91 4.80 -7.70
N LEU A 117 8.73 5.42 -7.74
CA LEU A 117 7.49 4.68 -7.99
C LEU A 117 7.48 4.03 -9.37
N LYS A 118 8.05 4.68 -10.39
CA LYS A 118 8.20 4.09 -11.73
C LYS A 118 9.15 2.91 -11.71
N GLU A 119 10.27 3.01 -11.00
CA GLU A 119 11.20 1.90 -10.81
C GLU A 119 10.54 0.72 -10.07
N GLU A 120 9.84 0.96 -8.96
CA GLU A 120 9.12 -0.08 -8.20
C GLU A 120 8.06 -0.80 -9.06
N ILE A 121 7.34 -0.05 -9.91
CA ILE A 121 6.34 -0.61 -10.84
C ILE A 121 7.03 -1.44 -11.93
N ALA A 122 8.13 -0.94 -12.50
CA ALA A 122 8.87 -1.63 -13.55
C ALA A 122 9.52 -2.91 -13.03
N GLU A 123 10.10 -2.89 -11.83
CA GLU A 123 10.68 -4.07 -11.17
C GLU A 123 9.62 -5.17 -10.97
N TYR A 124 8.42 -4.80 -10.51
CA TYR A 124 7.31 -5.76 -10.39
C TYR A 124 6.85 -6.35 -11.74
N GLU A 125 6.88 -5.55 -12.80
CA GLU A 125 6.52 -6.00 -14.16
C GLU A 125 7.58 -6.93 -14.77
N GLU A 126 8.88 -6.64 -14.55
CA GLU A 126 10.03 -7.44 -15.01
C GLU A 126 10.19 -8.75 -14.23
N GLU A 127 9.91 -8.77 -12.92
CA GLU A 127 9.92 -9.99 -12.08
C GLU A 127 8.80 -10.98 -12.42
N GLY A 128 8.02 -10.72 -13.48
CA GLY A 128 7.00 -11.61 -14.00
C GLY A 128 5.74 -11.62 -13.14
N GLY A 129 5.37 -10.44 -12.60
CA GLY A 129 4.20 -10.19 -11.76
C GLY A 129 3.08 -11.22 -11.94
N SER A 130 3.09 -12.22 -11.07
CA SER A 130 2.22 -13.41 -11.10
C SER A 130 0.75 -13.07 -10.86
#